data_AF-A0A317DDM2-F1
#
_entry.id   AF-A0A317DDM2-F1
#
_cell.length_a   1.000
_cell.length_b   1.000
_cell.length_c   1.000
_cell.angle_alpha   90.00
_cell.angle_beta   90.00
_cell.angle_gamma   90.00
#
_symmetry.space_group_name_H-M   'P 1'
#
loop_
_entity.id
_entity.type
_entity.pdbx_description
1 polymer ?
#
loop_
_entity_poly.entity_id
_entity_poly.type
_entity_poly.pdbx_seq_one_letter_code
_entity_poly.pdbx_strand_id
1 'polypeptide(L)'
;MSYARLVADAPGSGPDDGERWAQAASTARDSVAELGRLHRLLDGHWRAGRDREQVGELLRRLTRRLDEAQDAYAAIAATLADRGHELAHARELVLQVTHEARLVGLVVTPEGEVVSPSGSAPMAVRAVAHRLTARVAEALARAAAAQRRAAAEVAALPPPNLW
;
A
#
# COMPACT_ATOMS: atom_id res chain seq x y z
N MET A 1 14.19 -7.44 -3.74
CA MET A 1 13.95 -6.11 -4.34
C MET A 1 15.29 -5.49 -4.68
N SER A 2 15.50 -4.98 -5.90
CA SER A 2 16.79 -4.43 -6.34
C SER A 2 16.85 -2.91 -6.13
N TYR A 3 18.07 -2.38 -6.00
CA TYR A 3 18.32 -0.93 -5.92
C TYR A 3 17.72 -0.20 -7.13
N ALA A 4 17.99 -0.69 -8.35
CA ALA A 4 17.45 -0.09 -9.57
C ALA A 4 15.92 0.02 -9.55
N ARG A 5 15.22 -1.00 -9.02
CA ARG A 5 13.75 -0.98 -8.92
C ARG A 5 13.24 0.00 -7.86
N LEU A 6 13.88 0.04 -6.69
CA LEU A 6 13.52 0.99 -5.62
C LEU A 6 13.72 2.45 -6.05
N VAL A 7 14.74 2.73 -6.86
CA VAL A 7 15.07 4.08 -7.35
C VAL A 7 14.28 4.45 -8.61
N ALA A 8 13.92 3.50 -9.46
CA ALA A 8 13.16 3.75 -10.69
C ALA A 8 11.66 4.00 -10.44
N ASP A 9 11.04 3.30 -9.49
CA ASP A 9 9.62 3.46 -9.17
C ASP A 9 9.37 4.78 -8.42
N ALA A 10 9.28 5.93 -9.12
CA ALA A 10 8.89 7.25 -8.57
C ALA A 10 7.68 7.12 -7.62
N PRO A 11 7.64 7.85 -6.49
CA PRO A 11 6.40 7.93 -5.72
C PRO A 11 5.32 8.48 -6.65
N GLY A 12 4.29 7.69 -6.93
CA GLY A 12 3.17 8.05 -7.83
C GLY A 12 3.30 7.66 -9.31
N SER A 13 4.31 6.89 -9.74
CA SER A 13 4.42 6.48 -11.17
C SER A 13 3.61 5.23 -11.57
N GLY A 14 2.87 4.64 -10.65
CA GLY A 14 1.83 3.65 -10.93
C GLY A 14 0.46 4.20 -10.58
N PRO A 15 -0.65 3.64 -11.13
CA PRO A 15 -1.96 3.95 -10.58
C PRO A 15 -1.93 3.69 -9.08
N ASP A 16 -2.36 4.66 -8.26
CA ASP A 16 -2.36 4.49 -6.82
C ASP A 16 -3.45 3.49 -6.44
N ASP A 17 -3.06 2.22 -6.41
CA ASP A 17 -3.96 1.14 -6.07
C ASP A 17 -4.58 1.36 -4.68
N GLY A 18 -3.88 2.03 -3.76
CA GLY A 18 -4.42 2.43 -2.46
C GLY A 18 -5.59 3.42 -2.59
N GLU A 19 -5.45 4.46 -3.43
CA GLU A 19 -6.54 5.41 -3.72
C GLU A 19 -7.76 4.71 -4.34
N ARG A 20 -7.54 3.73 -5.23
CA ARG A 20 -8.65 2.96 -5.82
C ARG A 20 -9.45 2.20 -4.76
N TRP A 21 -8.76 1.54 -3.82
CA TRP A 21 -9.42 0.83 -2.73
C TRP A 21 -10.10 1.81 -1.75
N ALA A 22 -9.49 2.95 -1.47
CA ALA A 22 -10.12 4.01 -0.67
C ALA A 22 -11.41 4.54 -1.34
N GLN A 23 -11.37 4.74 -2.66
CA GLN A 23 -12.55 5.16 -3.44
C GLN A 23 -13.63 4.07 -3.44
N ALA A 24 -13.26 2.79 -3.54
CA ALA A 24 -14.20 1.67 -3.45
C ALA A 24 -14.86 1.62 -2.05
N ALA A 25 -14.10 1.85 -0.97
CA ALA A 25 -14.62 1.93 0.38
C ALA A 25 -15.64 3.07 0.53
N SER A 26 -15.31 4.27 0.03
CA SER A 26 -16.24 5.41 -0.01
C SER A 26 -17.53 5.07 -0.76
N THR A 27 -17.41 4.41 -1.91
CA THR A 27 -18.56 4.07 -2.75
C THR A 27 -19.47 3.05 -2.07
N ALA A 28 -18.91 2.06 -1.35
CA ALA A 28 -19.68 1.11 -0.56
C ALA A 28 -20.44 1.83 0.57
N ARG A 29 -19.78 2.75 1.28
CA ARG A 29 -20.40 3.59 2.33
C ARG A 29 -21.56 4.43 1.81
N ASP A 30 -21.36 5.09 0.67
CA ASP A 30 -22.40 5.92 0.04
C ASP A 30 -23.60 5.07 -0.38
N SER A 31 -23.35 3.84 -0.85
CA SER A 31 -24.39 2.87 -1.19
C SER A 31 -25.20 2.43 0.04
N VAL A 32 -24.56 2.19 1.19
CA VAL A 32 -25.25 1.91 2.46
C VAL A 32 -26.14 3.09 2.88
N ALA A 33 -25.62 4.31 2.79
CA ALA A 33 -26.36 5.52 3.13
C ALA A 33 -27.60 5.69 2.23
N GLU A 34 -27.47 5.40 0.93
CA GLU A 34 -28.58 5.43 -0.01
C GLU A 34 -29.62 4.34 0.27
N LEU A 35 -29.19 3.10 0.53
CA LEU A 35 -30.11 2.02 0.94
C LEU A 35 -30.89 2.38 2.21
N GLY A 36 -30.24 3.01 3.19
CA GLY A 36 -30.90 3.50 4.41
C GLY A 36 -31.88 4.65 4.16
N ARG A 37 -31.67 5.48 3.13
CA ARG A 37 -32.66 6.48 2.68
C ARG A 37 -33.86 5.81 2.01
N LEU A 38 -33.61 4.90 1.08
CA LEU A 38 -34.66 4.15 0.38
C LEU A 38 -35.53 3.33 1.33
N HIS A 39 -34.92 2.66 2.33
CA HIS A 39 -35.66 1.90 3.32
C HIS A 39 -36.67 2.76 4.10
N ARG A 40 -36.25 3.95 4.55
CA ARG A 40 -37.12 4.90 5.25
C ARG A 40 -38.26 5.43 4.37
N LEU A 41 -37.98 5.67 3.09
CA LEU A 41 -39.00 6.09 2.12
C LEU A 41 -40.03 4.97 1.88
N LEU A 42 -39.58 3.73 1.73
CA LEU A 42 -40.44 2.57 1.52
C LEU A 42 -41.32 2.26 2.74
N ASP A 43 -40.79 2.41 3.96
CA ASP A 43 -41.56 2.26 5.20
C ASP A 43 -42.78 3.20 5.26
N GLY A 44 -42.69 4.40 4.68
CA GLY A 44 -43.81 5.33 4.56
C GLY A 44 -44.87 4.94 3.52
N HIS A 45 -44.54 4.08 2.56
CA HIS A 45 -45.38 3.73 1.42
C HIS A 45 -45.97 2.31 1.48
N TRP A 46 -45.49 1.44 2.39
CA TRP A 46 -46.02 0.09 2.56
C TRP A 46 -47.45 0.10 3.15
N ARG A 47 -48.47 0.19 2.28
CA ARG A 47 -49.86 -0.11 2.61
C ARG A 47 -50.15 -1.58 2.25
N ALA A 48 -50.37 -2.40 3.29
CA ALA A 48 -50.85 -3.79 3.20
C ALA A 48 -49.90 -4.82 2.54
N GLY A 49 -48.91 -5.25 3.33
CA GLY A 49 -48.60 -6.67 3.58
C GLY A 49 -48.72 -7.68 2.43
N ARG A 50 -47.79 -7.59 1.47
CA ARG A 50 -47.07 -8.76 0.96
C ARG A 50 -45.64 -8.29 0.66
N ASP A 51 -44.65 -9.14 0.97
CA ASP A 51 -43.22 -8.94 0.68
C ASP A 51 -42.43 -7.91 1.55
N ARG A 52 -43.05 -7.19 2.50
CA ARG A 52 -42.32 -6.25 3.39
C ARG A 52 -41.20 -6.90 4.19
N GLU A 53 -41.46 -8.05 4.81
CA GLU A 53 -40.46 -8.78 5.59
C GLU A 53 -39.33 -9.30 4.70
N GLN A 54 -39.67 -9.79 3.51
CA GLN A 54 -38.70 -10.31 2.55
C GLN A 54 -37.79 -9.19 1.99
N VAL A 55 -38.37 -8.04 1.64
CA VAL A 55 -37.61 -6.86 1.20
C VAL A 55 -36.76 -6.29 2.34
N GLY A 56 -37.31 -6.22 3.56
CA GLY A 56 -36.56 -5.77 4.74
C GLY A 56 -35.36 -6.68 5.03
N GLU A 57 -35.54 -7.99 4.95
CA GLU A 57 -34.46 -8.97 5.12
C GLU A 57 -33.41 -8.87 4.01
N LEU A 58 -33.83 -8.68 2.75
CA LEU A 58 -32.92 -8.47 1.63
C LEU A 58 -32.09 -7.19 1.81
N LEU A 59 -32.72 -6.08 2.20
CA LEU A 59 -32.04 -4.81 2.48
C LEU A 59 -31.05 -4.92 3.63
N ARG A 60 -31.39 -5.66 4.71
CA ARG A 60 -30.45 -5.93 5.82
C ARG A 60 -29.24 -6.73 5.35
N ARG A 61 -29.45 -7.78 4.55
CA ARG A 61 -28.35 -8.60 4.00
C ARG A 61 -27.45 -7.79 3.08
N LEU A 62 -28.02 -6.95 2.22
CA LEU A 62 -27.26 -6.07 1.34
C LEU A 62 -26.47 -5.02 2.13
N THR A 63 -27.10 -4.39 3.12
CA THR A 63 -26.43 -3.41 4.00
C THR A 63 -25.24 -4.04 4.71
N ARG A 64 -25.44 -5.19 5.37
CA ARG A 64 -24.36 -5.93 6.04
C ARG A 64 -23.22 -6.28 5.09
N ARG A 65 -23.54 -6.73 3.87
CA ARG A 65 -22.52 -7.06 2.85
C ARG A 65 -21.73 -5.83 2.40
N LEU A 66 -22.38 -4.68 2.26
CA LEU A 66 -21.72 -3.44 1.88
C LEU A 66 -20.85 -2.89 3.02
N ASP A 67 -21.28 -3.01 4.28
CA ASP A 67 -20.46 -2.69 5.45
C ASP A 67 -19.21 -3.58 5.50
N GLU A 68 -19.37 -4.90 5.35
CA GLU A 68 -18.25 -5.85 5.27
C GLU A 68 -17.29 -5.51 4.12
N ALA A 69 -17.82 -5.13 2.95
CA ALA A 69 -17.01 -4.73 1.80
C ALA A 69 -16.28 -3.39 2.04
N GLN A 70 -16.95 -2.41 2.65
CA GLN A 70 -16.35 -1.13 3.03
C GLN A 70 -15.15 -1.35 3.95
N ASP A 71 -15.32 -2.16 5.00
CA ASP A 71 -14.27 -2.44 5.98
C ASP A 71 -13.09 -3.16 5.32
N ALA A 72 -13.35 -4.15 4.45
CA ALA A 72 -12.31 -4.84 3.70
C ALA A 72 -11.54 -3.88 2.77
N TYR A 73 -12.24 -3.04 2.00
CA TYR A 73 -11.61 -2.07 1.10
C TYR A 73 -10.78 -1.03 1.86
N ALA A 74 -11.29 -0.54 2.99
CA ALA A 74 -10.56 0.41 3.84
C ALA A 74 -9.29 -0.24 4.43
N ALA A 75 -9.35 -1.49 4.86
CA ALA A 75 -8.19 -2.23 5.35
C ALA A 75 -7.12 -2.43 4.24
N ILE A 76 -7.53 -2.84 3.03
CA ILE A 76 -6.61 -2.97 1.89
C ILE A 76 -5.95 -1.61 1.59
N ALA A 77 -6.73 -0.53 1.55
CA ALA A 77 -6.21 0.81 1.29
C ALA A 77 -5.16 1.23 2.33
N ALA A 78 -5.43 0.99 3.62
CA ALA A 78 -4.50 1.29 4.70
C ALA A 78 -3.19 0.49 4.59
N THR A 79 -3.27 -0.83 4.40
CA THR A 79 -2.08 -1.68 4.21
C THR A 79 -1.24 -1.23 3.00
N LEU A 80 -1.88 -0.86 1.89
CA LEU A 80 -1.15 -0.37 0.71
C LEU A 80 -0.53 1.00 0.93
N ALA A 81 -1.18 1.89 1.68
CA ALA A 81 -0.65 3.18 2.07
C ALA A 81 0.58 3.01 2.98
N ASP A 82 0.51 2.16 4.02
CA ASP A 82 1.63 1.89 4.92
C ASP A 82 2.84 1.32 4.17
N ARG A 83 2.59 0.36 3.27
CA ARG A 83 3.62 -0.15 2.33
C ARG A 83 4.23 1.00 1.52
N GLY A 84 3.41 1.91 1.00
CA GLY A 84 3.86 3.08 0.24
C GLY A 84 4.79 3.98 1.04
N HIS A 85 4.43 4.30 2.28
CA HIS A 85 5.24 5.10 3.19
C HIS A 85 6.60 4.44 3.50
N GLU A 86 6.61 3.14 3.80
CA GLU A 86 7.86 2.42 4.06
C GLU A 86 8.77 2.35 2.83
N LEU A 87 8.21 2.18 1.64
CA LEU A 87 8.96 2.21 0.39
C LEU A 87 9.54 3.60 0.11
N ALA A 88 8.76 4.66 0.34
CA ALA A 88 9.22 6.04 0.18
C ALA A 88 10.39 6.34 1.14
N HIS A 89 10.28 5.93 2.41
CA HIS A 89 11.34 6.11 3.40
C HIS A 89 12.62 5.33 3.04
N ALA A 90 12.47 4.06 2.61
CA ALA A 90 13.61 3.25 2.17
C ALA A 90 14.32 3.90 0.97
N ARG A 91 13.55 4.46 0.03
CA ARG A 91 14.12 5.18 -1.12
C ARG A 91 14.85 6.45 -0.69
N GLU A 92 14.27 7.25 0.19
CA GLU A 92 14.92 8.47 0.68
C GLU A 92 16.28 8.14 1.30
N LEU A 93 16.35 7.09 2.12
CA LEU A 93 17.61 6.62 2.71
C LEU A 93 18.62 6.21 1.63
N VAL A 94 18.17 5.50 0.59
CA VAL A 94 19.03 5.11 -0.52
C VAL A 94 19.54 6.33 -1.30
N LEU A 95 18.69 7.31 -1.58
CA LEU A 95 19.09 8.55 -2.25
C LEU A 95 20.10 9.36 -1.42
N GLN A 96 19.90 9.43 -0.10
CA GLN A 96 20.85 10.03 0.83
C GLN A 96 22.19 9.30 0.79
N VAL A 97 22.19 7.96 0.83
CA VAL A 97 23.43 7.17 0.73
C VAL A 97 24.13 7.38 -0.62
N THR A 98 23.38 7.44 -1.72
CA THR A 98 23.94 7.74 -3.05
C THR A 98 24.56 9.14 -3.09
N HIS A 99 23.93 10.12 -2.45
CA HIS A 99 24.50 11.46 -2.32
C HIS A 99 25.77 11.46 -1.46
N GLU A 100 25.75 10.82 -0.29
CA GLU A 100 26.92 10.66 0.59
C GLU A 100 28.08 9.98 -0.13
N ALA A 101 27.82 8.89 -0.86
CA ALA A 101 28.82 8.17 -1.66
C ALA A 101 29.49 9.09 -2.68
N ARG A 102 28.71 9.91 -3.41
CA ARG A 102 29.23 10.88 -4.38
C ARG A 102 30.15 11.92 -3.75
N LEU A 103 29.82 12.41 -2.54
CA LEU A 103 30.64 13.40 -1.83
C LEU A 103 32.05 12.88 -1.51
N VAL A 104 32.21 11.57 -1.34
CA VAL A 104 33.50 10.92 -1.06
C VAL A 104 34.12 10.22 -2.28
N GLY A 105 33.58 10.48 -3.49
CA GLY A 105 34.10 9.93 -4.75
C GLY A 105 33.80 8.44 -4.97
N LEU A 106 32.81 7.90 -4.27
CA LEU A 106 32.33 6.52 -4.43
C LEU A 106 31.13 6.46 -5.39
N VAL A 107 30.90 5.27 -5.96
CA VAL A 107 29.80 4.98 -6.87
C VAL A 107 28.94 3.87 -6.30
N VAL A 108 27.61 3.97 -6.47
CA VAL A 108 26.66 2.92 -6.10
C VAL A 108 26.35 2.08 -7.34
N THR A 109 26.55 0.76 -7.26
CA THR A 109 26.25 -0.19 -8.33
C THR A 109 24.74 -0.44 -8.47
N PRO A 110 24.27 -1.02 -9.60
CA PRO A 110 22.86 -1.40 -9.76
C PRO A 110 22.35 -2.40 -8.72
N GLU A 111 23.25 -3.17 -8.10
CA GLU A 111 22.98 -4.12 -7.02
C GLU A 111 22.88 -3.44 -5.65
N GLY A 112 23.29 -2.18 -5.54
CA GLY A 112 23.30 -1.39 -4.30
C GLY A 112 24.61 -1.45 -3.53
N GLU A 113 25.68 -1.96 -4.14
CA GLU A 113 27.02 -1.93 -3.53
C GLU A 113 27.67 -0.57 -3.74
N VAL A 114 28.35 -0.06 -2.71
CA VAL A 114 29.13 1.18 -2.80
C VAL A 114 30.60 0.82 -3.01
N VAL A 115 31.18 1.29 -4.11
CA VAL A 115 32.53 0.92 -4.55
C VAL A 115 33.36 2.13 -4.96
N SER A 116 34.69 1.98 -4.89
CA SER A 116 35.62 2.98 -5.43
C SER A 116 35.81 2.77 -6.93
N PRO A 117 35.68 3.80 -7.78
CA PRO A 117 35.83 3.67 -9.23
C PRO A 117 37.25 3.29 -9.67
N SER A 118 38.27 3.61 -8.86
CA SER A 118 39.69 3.35 -9.18
C SER A 118 40.20 1.97 -8.75
N GLY A 119 39.39 1.13 -8.12
CA GLY A 119 39.75 -0.22 -7.65
C GLY A 119 40.74 -0.28 -6.46
N SER A 120 41.53 0.78 -6.25
CA SER A 120 42.43 0.98 -5.10
C SER A 120 41.94 2.17 -4.28
N ALA A 121 41.60 1.93 -3.02
CA ALA A 121 41.12 2.96 -2.11
C ALA A 121 41.79 2.83 -0.72
N PRO A 122 42.09 3.97 -0.05
CA PRO A 122 42.56 3.96 1.33
C PRO A 122 41.63 3.16 2.25
N MET A 123 42.16 2.59 3.34
CA MET A 123 41.38 1.80 4.29
C MET A 123 40.15 2.55 4.82
N ALA A 124 40.29 3.85 5.09
CA ALA A 124 39.18 4.70 5.52
C ALA A 124 38.05 4.78 4.48
N VAL A 125 38.39 4.92 3.19
CA VAL A 125 37.42 4.97 2.09
C VAL A 125 36.73 3.61 1.92
N ARG A 126 37.46 2.51 2.07
CA ARG A 126 36.86 1.15 2.06
C ARG A 126 35.90 0.94 3.23
N ALA A 127 36.25 1.42 4.42
CA ALA A 127 35.36 1.34 5.58
C ALA A 127 34.06 2.15 5.38
N VAL A 128 34.17 3.36 4.80
CA VAL A 128 33.00 4.17 4.42
C VAL A 128 32.15 3.45 3.39
N ALA A 129 32.77 2.90 2.33
CA ALA A 129 32.09 2.13 1.30
C ALA A 129 31.30 0.95 1.91
N HIS A 130 31.93 0.13 2.76
CA HIS A 130 31.24 -0.96 3.45
C HIS A 130 30.07 -0.49 4.32
N ARG A 131 30.23 0.59 5.07
CA ARG A 131 29.15 1.16 5.89
C ARG A 131 27.98 1.64 5.03
N LEU A 132 28.25 2.31 3.92
CA LEU A 132 27.21 2.79 3.01
C LEU A 132 26.51 1.62 2.31
N THR A 133 27.25 0.61 1.87
CA THR A 133 26.68 -0.65 1.34
C THR A 133 25.74 -1.32 2.34
N ALA A 134 26.14 -1.41 3.62
CA ALA A 134 25.29 -1.98 4.66
C ALA A 134 23.98 -1.19 4.84
N ARG A 135 24.02 0.14 4.77
CA ARG A 135 22.82 0.99 4.83
C ARG A 135 21.89 0.78 3.63
N VAL A 136 22.43 0.65 2.42
CA VAL A 136 21.63 0.33 1.22
C VAL A 136 20.98 -1.05 1.37
N ALA A 137 21.75 -2.05 1.79
CA ALA A 137 21.24 -3.40 2.00
C ALA A 137 20.11 -3.43 3.04
N GLU A 138 20.24 -2.67 4.13
CA GLU A 138 19.20 -2.54 5.14
C GLU A 138 17.93 -1.88 4.59
N ALA A 139 18.05 -0.78 3.84
CA ALA A 139 16.89 -0.15 3.21
C ALA A 139 16.18 -1.09 2.22
N LEU A 140 16.94 -1.84 1.41
CA LEU A 140 16.39 -2.83 0.50
C LEU A 140 15.69 -3.98 1.24
N ALA A 141 16.25 -4.44 2.36
CA ALA A 141 15.66 -5.46 3.20
C ALA A 141 14.35 -4.99 3.84
N ARG A 142 14.31 -3.76 4.37
CA ARG A 142 13.11 -3.12 4.92
C ARG A 142 12.02 -2.98 3.85
N ALA A 143 12.38 -2.47 2.68
CA ALA A 143 11.45 -2.34 1.55
C ALA A 143 10.87 -3.70 1.10
N ALA A 144 11.71 -4.75 1.02
CA ALA A 144 11.25 -6.10 0.70
C ALA A 144 10.35 -6.69 1.79
N ALA A 145 10.65 -6.41 3.07
CA ALA A 145 9.81 -6.82 4.19
C ALA A 145 8.44 -6.10 4.17
N ALA A 146 8.42 -4.80 3.86
CA ALA A 146 7.19 -4.02 3.65
C ALA A 146 6.29 -4.66 2.59
N GLN A 147 6.86 -4.98 1.42
CA GLN A 147 6.13 -5.62 0.33
C GLN A 147 5.55 -6.98 0.73
N ARG A 148 6.34 -7.82 1.41
CA ARG A 148 5.88 -9.14 1.85
C ARG A 148 4.79 -9.04 2.91
N ARG A 149 4.92 -8.15 3.90
CA ARG A 149 3.90 -7.93 4.92
C ARG A 149 2.59 -7.48 4.30
N ALA A 150 2.64 -6.46 3.45
CA ALA A 150 1.45 -5.97 2.76
C ALA A 150 0.79 -7.04 1.88
N ALA A 151 1.59 -7.84 1.16
CA ALA A 151 1.05 -8.96 0.39
C ALA A 151 0.38 -10.03 1.27
N ALA A 152 0.97 -10.33 2.43
CA ALA A 152 0.42 -11.29 3.39
C ALA A 152 -0.87 -10.76 4.06
N GLU A 153 -0.89 -9.50 4.45
CA GLU A 153 -2.06 -8.83 5.03
C GLU A 153 -3.20 -8.77 4.03
N VAL A 154 -2.95 -8.34 2.79
CA VAL A 154 -3.98 -8.32 1.73
C VAL A 154 -4.48 -9.73 1.41
N ALA A 155 -3.61 -10.74 1.40
CA ALA A 155 -4.01 -12.13 1.17
C ALA A 155 -4.81 -12.74 2.34
N ALA A 156 -4.62 -12.23 3.56
CA ALA A 156 -5.35 -12.66 4.75
C ALA A 156 -6.73 -11.99 4.87
N LEU A 157 -6.95 -10.87 4.18
CA LEU A 157 -8.26 -10.22 4.14
C LEU A 157 -9.25 -11.11 3.39
N PRO A 158 -10.50 -11.22 3.88
CA PRO A 158 -11.52 -11.96 3.17
C PRO A 158 -11.65 -11.37 1.76
N PRO A 159 -11.73 -12.21 0.71
CA PRO A 159 -11.96 -11.70 -0.62
C PRO A 159 -13.22 -10.84 -0.55
N PRO A 160 -13.22 -9.63 -1.14
CA PRO A 160 -14.45 -8.89 -1.24
C PRO A 160 -15.44 -9.81 -1.95
N ASN A 161 -16.53 -10.16 -1.27
CA ASN A 161 -17.52 -11.09 -1.81
C ASN A 161 -18.10 -10.45 -3.07
N LEU A 162 -17.48 -10.74 -4.21
CA LEU A 162 -17.90 -10.32 -5.54
C LEU A 162 -19.03 -11.26 -5.96
N TRP A 163 -20.18 -10.97 -5.37
CA TRP A 163 -21.54 -11.19 -5.86
C TRP A 163 -21.98 -12.66 -5.88
#